data_AF-A0A8T0ER05-F1
#
_entry.id   AF-A0A8T0ER05-F1
#
_cell.length_a   1.000
_cell.length_b   1.000
_cell.length_c   1.000
_cell.angle_alpha   90.00
_cell.angle_beta   90.00
_cell.angle_gamma   90.00
#
_symmetry.space_group_name_H-M   'P 1'
#
loop_
_entity.id
_entity.type
_entity.pdbx_description
1 polymer ?
#
loop_
_entity_poly.entity_id
_entity_poly.type
_entity_poly.pdbx_seq_one_letter_code
_entity_poly.pdbx_strand_id
1 'polypeptide(L)'
;MSKVVNVDDISDTERDELYEGASAGRKRNYHNILERKRRNHIKDGYLKLRDSIPDVERKKVSRIQILKRAVEHIRYLRAEIKRREMYFQELKLRLKNEEY
;
A
#
# COMPACT_ATOMS: atom_id res chain seq x y z
N MET A 1 -1.54 39.07 11.62
CA MET A 1 -1.64 37.65 12.01
C MET A 1 -1.92 36.82 10.77
N SER A 2 -0.93 36.10 10.26
CA SER A 2 -1.10 35.22 9.11
C SER A 2 -1.83 33.95 9.57
N LYS A 3 -3.05 33.71 9.09
CA LYS A 3 -3.75 32.43 9.30
C LYS A 3 -2.87 31.31 8.75
N VAL A 4 -2.29 30.51 9.64
CA VAL A 4 -1.65 29.24 9.26
C VAL A 4 -2.79 28.30 8.91
N VAL A 5 -3.13 28.22 7.63
CA VAL A 5 -4.12 27.26 7.14
C VAL A 5 -3.49 25.88 7.33
N ASN A 6 -4.07 25.03 8.18
CA ASN A 6 -3.77 23.61 8.19
C ASN A 6 -4.42 23.00 6.94
N VAL A 7 -3.62 22.83 5.89
CA VAL A 7 -4.08 22.52 4.52
C VAL A 7 -4.46 21.04 4.34
N ASP A 8 -4.37 20.22 5.40
CA ASP A 8 -4.69 18.80 5.33
C ASP A 8 -6.17 18.54 4.94
N ASP A 9 -7.05 19.53 5.15
CA ASP A 9 -8.50 19.51 4.85
C ASP A 9 -8.94 20.32 3.59
N ILE A 10 -8.03 20.84 2.77
CA ILE A 10 -8.45 21.62 1.59
C ILE A 10 -9.11 20.72 0.54
N SER A 11 -10.42 20.93 0.35
CA SER A 11 -11.25 20.26 -0.66
C SER A 11 -10.83 20.67 -2.08
N ASP A 12 -11.14 19.87 -3.11
CA ASP A 12 -10.85 20.19 -4.52
C ASP A 12 -11.32 21.60 -4.93
N THR A 13 -12.49 22.03 -4.44
CA THR A 13 -13.12 23.33 -4.70
C THR A 13 -12.35 24.50 -4.09
N GLU A 14 -11.79 24.36 -2.89
CA GLU A 14 -11.00 25.42 -2.23
C GLU A 14 -9.60 25.60 -2.85
N ARG A 15 -9.16 24.66 -3.70
CA ARG A 15 -7.87 24.74 -4.40
C ARG A 15 -7.90 25.75 -5.54
N ASP A 16 -9.00 25.75 -6.29
CA ASP A 16 -9.14 26.57 -7.48
C ASP A 16 -9.29 28.05 -7.07
N GLU A 17 -10.06 28.31 -6.02
CA GLU A 17 -10.17 29.65 -5.40
C GLU A 17 -8.83 30.15 -4.83
N LEU A 18 -7.99 29.26 -4.30
CA LEU A 18 -6.66 29.61 -3.77
C LEU A 18 -5.61 29.83 -4.88
N TYR A 19 -5.86 29.34 -6.10
CA TYR A 19 -4.96 29.47 -7.25
C TYR A 19 -5.20 30.74 -8.06
N GLU A 20 -6.45 31.17 -8.16
CA GLU A 20 -6.86 32.31 -8.96
C GLU A 20 -6.35 33.61 -8.31
N GLY A 21 -5.53 34.38 -9.04
CA GLY A 21 -4.87 35.58 -8.52
C GLY A 21 -3.73 35.35 -7.51
N ALA A 22 -3.31 34.10 -7.25
CA ALA A 22 -2.27 33.81 -6.28
C ALA A 22 -0.85 34.15 -6.77
N SER A 23 -0.05 34.74 -5.88
CA SER A 23 1.37 35.01 -6.13
C SER A 23 2.15 33.72 -6.37
N ALA A 24 3.25 33.79 -7.13
CA ALA A 24 4.11 32.63 -7.39
C ALA A 24 4.56 31.91 -6.10
N GLY A 25 4.74 32.66 -5.00
CA GLY A 25 5.05 32.10 -3.68
C GLY A 25 3.91 31.24 -3.11
N ARG A 26 2.65 31.67 -3.25
CA ARG A 26 1.48 30.89 -2.80
C ARG A 26 1.31 29.61 -3.63
N LYS A 27 1.47 29.70 -4.95
CA LYS A 27 1.42 28.52 -5.85
C LYS A 27 2.50 27.48 -5.49
N ARG A 28 3.73 27.91 -5.22
CA ARG A 28 4.81 27.01 -4.77
C ARG A 28 4.52 26.36 -3.42
N ASN A 29 4.01 27.13 -2.46
CA ASN A 29 3.65 26.58 -1.14
C ASN A 29 2.58 25.49 -1.27
N TYR A 30 1.52 25.79 -2.01
CA TYR A 30 0.45 24.83 -2.25
C TYR A 30 0.96 23.53 -2.92
N HIS A 31 1.79 23.66 -3.96
CA HIS A 31 2.41 22.50 -4.61
C HIS A 31 3.23 21.65 -3.63
N ASN A 32 4.01 22.27 -2.75
CA ASN A 32 4.80 21.56 -1.72
C ASN A 32 3.91 20.78 -0.74
N ILE A 33 2.72 21.31 -0.44
CA ILE A 33 1.77 20.67 0.45
C ILE A 33 1.12 19.46 -0.22
N LEU A 34 0.64 19.62 -1.46
CA LEU A 34 0.08 18.49 -2.22
C LEU A 34 1.07 17.34 -2.34
N GLU A 35 2.32 17.66 -2.66
CA GLU A 35 3.36 16.64 -2.77
C GLU A 35 3.66 15.98 -1.42
N ARG A 36 3.57 16.73 -0.30
CA ARG A 36 3.66 16.15 1.05
C ARG A 36 2.50 15.18 1.31
N LYS A 37 1.26 15.55 0.98
CA LYS A 37 0.07 14.68 1.11
C LYS A 37 0.24 13.40 0.29
N ARG A 38 0.69 13.52 -0.97
CA ARG A 38 0.98 12.38 -1.84
C ARG A 38 2.05 11.46 -1.25
N ARG A 39 3.16 12.02 -0.73
CA ARG A 39 4.23 11.23 -0.08
C ARG A 39 3.75 10.54 1.19
N ASN A 40 2.90 11.17 1.99
CA ASN A 40 2.31 10.56 3.17
C ASN A 40 1.42 9.38 2.79
N HIS A 41 0.54 9.55 1.79
CA HIS A 41 -0.30 8.46 1.30
C HIS A 41 0.53 7.26 0.81
N ILE A 42 1.61 7.51 0.06
CA ILE A 42 2.54 6.45 -0.36
C ILE A 42 3.19 5.77 0.84
N LYS A 43 3.65 6.54 1.83
CA LYS A 43 4.25 6.01 3.05
C LYS A 43 3.28 5.08 3.78
N ASP A 44 2.02 5.47 3.90
CA ASP A 44 0.98 4.64 4.53
C ASP A 44 0.72 3.37 3.72
N GLY A 45 0.73 3.44 2.39
CA GLY A 45 0.68 2.26 1.51
C GLY A 45 1.84 1.29 1.75
N TYR A 46 3.07 1.79 1.92
CA TYR A 46 4.23 0.96 2.27
C TYR A 46 4.10 0.31 3.65
N LEU A 47 3.55 1.03 4.64
CA LEU A 47 3.34 0.49 5.98
C LEU A 47 2.31 -0.64 5.95
N LYS A 48 1.16 -0.42 5.31
CA LYS A 48 0.14 -1.47 5.13
C LYS A 48 0.68 -2.70 4.39
N LEU A 49 1.50 -2.48 3.36
CA LEU A 49 2.14 -3.57 2.62
C LEU A 49 3.11 -4.35 3.50
N ARG A 50 3.99 -3.67 4.24
CA ARG A 50 4.90 -4.32 5.21
C ARG A 50 4.12 -5.15 6.21
N ASP A 51 3.02 -4.60 6.71
CA ASP A 51 2.22 -5.24 7.75
C ASP A 51 1.46 -6.47 7.20
N SER A 52 1.31 -6.59 5.89
CA SER A 52 0.68 -7.76 5.27
C SER A 52 1.66 -8.89 4.94
N ILE A 53 2.96 -8.71 5.19
CA ILE A 53 4.00 -9.68 4.84
C ILE A 53 4.56 -10.29 6.13
N PRO A 54 4.52 -11.63 6.28
CA PRO A 54 5.11 -12.32 7.42
C PRO A 54 6.61 -12.00 7.61
N ASP A 55 7.08 -12.10 8.86
CA ASP A 55 8.49 -11.91 9.27
C ASP A 55 9.09 -10.51 9.09
N VAL A 56 8.32 -9.54 8.54
CA VAL A 56 8.75 -8.14 8.34
C VAL A 56 7.86 -7.08 8.99
N GLU A 57 6.67 -7.43 9.47
CA GLU A 57 5.69 -6.56 10.17
C GLU A 57 6.32 -5.64 11.23
N ARG A 58 7.23 -6.18 12.07
CA ARG A 58 7.79 -5.49 13.24
C ARG A 58 9.24 -5.05 13.07
N LYS A 59 9.79 -5.15 11.86
CA LYS A 59 11.20 -4.82 11.58
C LYS A 59 11.31 -3.47 10.88
N LYS A 60 12.40 -2.74 11.17
CA LYS A 60 12.81 -1.60 10.32
C LYS A 60 13.34 -2.16 9.01
N VAL A 61 12.53 -2.09 7.96
CA VAL A 61 12.83 -2.64 6.63
C VAL A 61 12.76 -1.51 5.60
N SER A 62 13.71 -1.48 4.65
CA SER A 62 13.71 -0.47 3.59
C SER A 62 12.56 -0.67 2.60
N ARG A 63 12.15 0.39 1.89
CA ARG A 63 11.10 0.32 0.84
C ARG A 63 11.40 -0.76 -0.21
N ILE A 64 12.65 -0.84 -0.66
CA ILE A 64 13.10 -1.85 -1.64
C ILE A 64 12.92 -3.26 -1.07
N GLN A 65 13.29 -3.48 0.18
CA GLN A 65 13.11 -4.78 0.82
C GLN A 65 11.63 -5.13 1.01
N ILE A 66 10.76 -4.17 1.37
CA ILE A 66 9.30 -4.40 1.44
C ILE A 66 8.79 -4.92 0.09
N LEU A 67 9.16 -4.27 -1.02
CA LEU A 67 8.74 -4.70 -2.36
C LEU A 67 9.29 -6.09 -2.73
N LYS A 68 10.57 -6.36 -2.46
CA LYS A 68 11.18 -7.68 -2.73
C LYS A 68 10.48 -8.79 -1.95
N ARG A 69 10.24 -8.56 -0.65
CA ARG A 69 9.55 -9.50 0.24
C ARG A 69 8.10 -9.72 -0.17
N ALA A 70 7.40 -8.69 -0.63
CA ALA A 70 6.04 -8.82 -1.15
C ALA A 70 6.00 -9.78 -2.36
N VAL A 71 6.93 -9.61 -3.31
CA VAL A 71 7.03 -10.47 -4.49
C VAL A 71 7.35 -11.91 -4.10
N GLU A 72 8.31 -12.12 -3.19
CA GLU A 72 8.64 -13.44 -2.66
C GLU A 72 7.43 -14.09 -1.97
N HIS A 73 6.71 -13.34 -1.15
CA HIS A 73 5.56 -13.86 -0.41
C HIS A 73 4.40 -14.24 -1.33
N ILE A 74 4.10 -13.43 -2.35
CA ILE A 74 3.08 -13.78 -3.36
C ILE A 74 3.46 -15.06 -4.10
N ARG A 75 4.73 -15.23 -4.48
CA ARG A 75 5.22 -16.46 -5.12
C ARG A 75 5.06 -17.66 -4.21
N TYR A 76 5.41 -17.52 -2.93
CA TYR A 76 5.22 -18.55 -1.92
C TYR A 76 3.75 -18.95 -1.78
N LEU A 77 2.84 -17.99 -1.62
CA LEU A 77 1.40 -18.25 -1.47
C LEU A 77 0.84 -19.00 -2.68
N ARG A 78 1.22 -18.62 -3.90
CA ARG A 78 0.81 -19.33 -5.13
C ARG A 78 1.28 -20.78 -5.15
N ALA A 79 2.52 -21.04 -4.74
CA ALA A 79 3.05 -22.40 -4.67
C ALA A 79 2.37 -23.23 -3.58
N GLU A 80 2.05 -22.60 -2.44
CA GLU A 80 1.35 -23.24 -1.33
C GLU A 80 -0.09 -23.62 -1.70
N ILE A 81 -0.82 -22.74 -2.39
CA ILE A 81 -2.16 -23.04 -2.92
C ILE A 81 -2.09 -24.28 -3.83
N LYS A 82 -1.17 -24.29 -4.81
CA LYS A 82 -1.02 -25.41 -5.74
C LYS A 82 -0.69 -26.73 -5.01
N ARG A 83 0.19 -26.70 -4.01
CA ARG A 83 0.50 -27.89 -3.19
C ARG A 83 -0.73 -28.42 -2.47
N ARG A 84 -1.51 -27.53 -1.85
CA ARG A 84 -2.73 -27.90 -1.12
C ARG A 84 -3.81 -28.47 -2.05
N GLU A 85 -3.97 -27.89 -3.24
CA GLU A 85 -4.88 -28.40 -4.26
C GLU A 85 -4.50 -29.81 -4.70
N MET A 86 -3.21 -30.06 -4.98
CA MET A 86 -2.71 -31.39 -5.31
C MET A 86 -2.96 -32.41 -4.19
N TYR A 87 -2.64 -32.03 -2.95
CA TYR A 87 -2.85 -32.90 -1.78
C TYR A 87 -4.34 -33.22 -1.58
N PHE A 88 -5.21 -32.22 -1.76
CA PHE A 88 -6.65 -32.42 -1.68
C PHE A 88 -7.19 -33.35 -2.78
N GLN A 89 -6.67 -33.22 -4.01
CA GLN A 89 -7.02 -34.12 -5.12
C GLN A 89 -6.57 -35.56 -4.83
N GLU A 90 -5.37 -35.73 -4.29
CA GLU A 90 -4.85 -37.05 -3.90
C GLU A 90 -5.72 -37.71 -2.82
N LEU A 91 -6.07 -36.96 -1.76
CA LEU A 91 -6.95 -37.45 -0.70
C LEU A 91 -8.33 -37.85 -1.24
N LYS A 92 -8.91 -37.05 -2.14
CA LYS A 92 -10.17 -37.39 -2.80
C LYS A 92 -10.10 -38.68 -3.59
N LEU A 93 -8.99 -38.92 -4.29
CA LEU A 93 -8.80 -40.14 -5.06
C LEU A 93 -8.68 -41.36 -4.14
N ARG A 94 -7.97 -41.24 -3.02
CA ARG A 94 -7.85 -42.31 -2.01
C ARG A 94 -9.21 -42.70 -1.45
N LEU A 95 -10.00 -41.72 -1.02
CA LEU A 95 -11.36 -41.97 -0.50
C LEU A 95 -12.24 -42.67 -1.53
N LYS A 96 -12.18 -42.25 -2.80
CA LYS A 96 -12.94 -42.91 -3.88
C LYS A 96 -12.52 -44.37 -4.09
N ASN A 97 -11.23 -44.68 -3.92
CA ASN A 97 -10.71 -46.02 -4.11
C ASN A 97 -10.99 -46.95 -2.92
N GLU A 98 -11.27 -46.39 -1.73
CA GLU A 98 -11.67 -47.16 -0.54
C GLU A 98 -13.17 -47.51 -0.54
N GLU A 99 -13.98 -46.90 -1.42
CA GLU A 99 -15.41 -47.23 -1.61
C GLU A 99 -15.66 -48.41 -2.59
N TYR A 100 -14.62 -49.08 -3.08
CA TYR A 100 -14.67 -50.27 -3.94
C TYR A 100 -13.90 -51.44 -3.32
#